data_AF-A0A4Q4D6L9-F1
#
_entry.id   AF-A0A4Q4D6L9-F1
#
_cell.length_a   1.000
_cell.length_b   1.000
_cell.length_c   1.000
_cell.angle_alpha   90.00
_cell.angle_beta   90.00
_cell.angle_gamma   90.00
#
_symmetry.space_group_name_H-M   'P 1'
#
loop_
_entity.id
_entity.type
_entity.pdbx_description
1 polymer ?
#
loop_
_entity_poly.entity_id
_entity_poly.type
_entity_poly.pdbx_seq_one_letter_code
_entity_poly.pdbx_strand_id
1 'polypeptide(L)'
;MAKLILTNEVTNLGEPGDIVEVKDGYARNYLLPRNVAIRWSKGAAKQVESIKAAREAHAVHDLEDAKQIKGRLEADAVNVSVRAGEGGRLFGAVTVTDVAEALAAIGVTVDKRRIETGNPIKSLGSHEVSVRVHPEVVAQVRLNVVASK
;
A
#
# COMPACT_ATOMS: atom_id res chain seq x y z
N MET A 1 32.92 -19.85 -16.78
CA MET A 1 31.53 -19.36 -16.64
C MET A 1 31.19 -19.42 -15.16
N ALA A 2 30.73 -18.31 -14.61
CA ALA A 2 30.51 -18.13 -13.18
C ALA A 2 29.02 -18.01 -12.91
N LYS A 3 28.53 -18.84 -11.99
CA LYS A 3 27.17 -18.78 -11.47
C LYS A 3 27.12 -17.83 -10.28
N LEU A 4 26.21 -16.87 -10.33
CA LEU A 4 26.05 -15.82 -9.32
C LEU A 4 24.58 -15.70 -8.93
N ILE A 5 24.35 -15.09 -7.77
CA ILE A 5 23.02 -14.66 -7.34
C ILE A 5 23.05 -13.14 -7.31
N LEU A 6 22.13 -12.49 -8.01
CA LEU A 6 22.02 -11.04 -8.01
C LEU A 6 21.51 -10.53 -6.66
N THR A 7 22.10 -9.45 -6.16
CA THR A 7 21.64 -8.74 -4.96
C THR A 7 20.93 -7.45 -5.30
N ASN A 8 21.24 -6.88 -6.46
CA ASN A 8 20.63 -5.68 -7.00
C ASN A 8 20.15 -5.95 -8.42
N GLU A 9 19.21 -5.14 -8.90
CA GLU A 9 18.77 -5.17 -10.29
C GLU A 9 19.93 -4.81 -11.20
N VAL A 10 20.13 -5.59 -12.26
CA VAL A 10 21.13 -5.33 -13.29
C VAL A 10 20.45 -5.38 -14.64
N THR A 11 20.47 -4.25 -15.34
CA THR A 11 19.88 -4.10 -16.68
C THR A 11 20.40 -5.19 -17.61
N ASN A 12 19.49 -5.88 -18.31
CA ASN A 12 19.74 -7.01 -19.21
C ASN A 12 20.30 -8.29 -18.55
N LEU A 13 20.21 -8.43 -17.23
CA LEU A 13 20.68 -9.63 -16.53
C LEU A 13 19.62 -10.25 -15.61
N GLY A 14 18.91 -9.44 -14.82
CA GLY A 14 17.82 -9.93 -13.96
C GLY A 14 17.55 -9.08 -12.73
N GLU A 15 16.66 -9.59 -11.89
CA GLU A 15 16.21 -8.95 -10.65
C GLU A 15 17.01 -9.45 -9.43
N PRO A 16 16.95 -8.74 -8.29
CA PRO A 16 17.51 -9.22 -7.03
C PRO A 16 16.98 -10.61 -6.66
N GLY A 17 17.91 -11.53 -6.40
CA GLY A 17 17.62 -12.92 -6.02
C GLY A 17 17.69 -13.92 -7.17
N ASP A 18 17.79 -13.45 -8.42
CA ASP A 18 17.90 -14.35 -9.57
C ASP A 18 19.28 -15.00 -9.65
N ILE A 19 19.28 -16.27 -10.08
CA ILE A 19 20.48 -17.06 -10.28
C ILE A 19 20.88 -16.98 -11.75
N VAL A 20 21.99 -16.32 -12.02
CA VAL A 20 22.45 -16.03 -13.39
C VAL A 20 23.83 -16.63 -13.65
N GLU A 21 24.07 -17.00 -14.91
CA GLU A 21 25.37 -17.50 -15.36
C GLU A 21 26.02 -16.47 -16.31
N VAL A 22 27.21 -16.01 -15.93
CA VAL A 22 27.92 -14.95 -16.65
C VAL A 22 29.36 -15.34 -16.94
N LYS A 23 30.03 -14.57 -17.80
CA LYS A 23 31.47 -14.72 -18.05
C LYS A 23 32.27 -14.36 -16.79
N ASP A 24 33.34 -15.11 -16.52
CA ASP A 24 34.15 -14.99 -15.30
C ASP A 24 34.75 -13.59 -15.12
N GLY A 25 35.14 -12.94 -16.23
CA GLY A 25 35.65 -11.57 -16.22
C GLY A 25 34.60 -10.54 -15.78
N TYR A 26 33.34 -10.72 -16.19
CA TYR A 26 32.24 -9.83 -15.81
C TYR A 26 31.86 -10.00 -14.33
N ALA A 27 31.83 -11.26 -13.86
CA ALA A 27 31.66 -11.58 -12.44
C ALA A 27 32.73 -10.92 -11.56
N ARG A 28 34.01 -11.13 -11.90
CA ARG A 28 35.15 -10.73 -11.05
C ARG A 28 35.44 -9.23 -11.09
N ASN A 29 35.30 -8.59 -12.25
CA ASN A 29 35.72 -7.19 -12.42
C ASN A 29 34.58 -6.19 -12.22
N TYR A 30 33.32 -6.62 -12.40
CA TYR A 30 32.16 -5.72 -12.35
C TYR A 30 31.17 -6.09 -11.25
N LEU A 31 30.63 -7.32 -11.26
CA LEU A 31 29.50 -7.66 -10.40
C LEU A 31 29.88 -7.85 -8.91
N LEU A 32 30.95 -8.60 -8.64
CA LEU A 32 31.40 -8.87 -7.27
C LEU A 32 31.98 -7.62 -6.57
N PRO A 33 32.87 -6.82 -7.19
CA PRO A 33 33.46 -5.66 -6.51
C PRO A 33 32.43 -4.56 -6.21
N ARG A 34 31.35 -4.48 -7.01
CA ARG A 34 30.24 -3.52 -6.80
C ARG A 34 29.15 -4.04 -5.88
N ASN A 35 29.29 -5.23 -5.31
CA ASN A 35 28.28 -5.87 -4.45
C ASN A 35 26.89 -5.97 -5.09
N VAL A 36 26.82 -6.08 -6.42
CA VAL A 36 25.56 -6.27 -7.16
C VAL A 36 25.23 -7.75 -7.39
N ALA A 37 26.16 -8.65 -7.06
CA ALA A 37 25.95 -10.08 -7.03
C ALA A 37 26.83 -10.75 -5.97
N ILE A 38 26.40 -11.92 -5.50
CA ILE A 38 27.17 -12.81 -4.64
C ILE A 38 27.48 -14.12 -5.37
N ARG A 39 28.54 -14.82 -4.94
CA ARG A 39 28.86 -16.14 -5.49
C ARG A 39 27.74 -17.13 -5.18
N TRP A 40 27.38 -17.91 -6.19
CA TRP A 40 26.42 -18.98 -6.01
C TRP A 40 26.98 -20.07 -5.09
N SER A 41 26.17 -20.52 -4.14
CA SER A 41 26.37 -21.74 -3.39
C SER A 41 25.01 -22.41 -3.17
N LYS A 42 25.00 -23.71 -2.90
CA LYS A 42 23.75 -24.45 -2.64
C LYS A 42 22.98 -23.88 -1.43
N GLY A 43 23.71 -23.45 -0.39
CA GLY A 43 23.13 -22.82 0.80
C GLY A 43 22.56 -21.42 0.50
N ALA A 44 23.33 -20.59 -0.20
CA ALA A 44 22.90 -19.24 -0.56
C ALA A 44 21.68 -19.26 -1.50
N ALA A 45 21.64 -20.18 -2.47
CA ALA A 45 20.50 -20.34 -3.37
C ALA A 45 19.21 -20.69 -2.61
N LYS A 46 19.27 -21.67 -1.70
CA LYS A 46 18.13 -22.07 -0.89
C LYS A 46 17.66 -20.94 0.04
N GLN A 47 18.60 -20.18 0.60
CA GLN A 47 18.27 -19.03 1.45
C GLN A 47 17.53 -17.95 0.66
N VAL A 48 18.03 -17.60 -0.53
CA VAL A 48 17.40 -16.59 -1.39
C VAL A 48 16.01 -17.04 -1.84
N GLU A 49 15.85 -18.30 -2.23
CA GLU A 49 14.56 -18.89 -2.58
C GLU A 49 13.58 -18.83 -1.40
N SER A 50 14.02 -19.17 -0.18
CA SER A 50 13.18 -19.10 1.02
C SER A 50 12.75 -17.68 1.37
N ILE A 51 13.65 -16.69 1.20
CA ILE A 51 13.34 -15.29 1.43
C ILE A 51 12.36 -14.79 0.38
N LYS A 52 12.54 -15.19 -0.89
CA LYS A 52 11.63 -14.83 -1.99
C LYS A 52 10.24 -15.40 -1.76
N ALA A 53 10.15 -16.70 -1.47
CA ALA A 53 8.88 -17.36 -1.16
C ALA A 53 8.19 -16.75 0.06
N ALA A 54 8.93 -16.41 1.13
CA ALA A 54 8.37 -15.73 2.29
C ALA A 54 7.83 -14.34 1.92
N ARG A 55 8.58 -13.55 1.15
CA ARG A 55 8.13 -12.23 0.67
C ARG A 55 6.88 -12.32 -0.21
N GLU A 56 6.84 -13.27 -1.13
CA GLU A 56 5.67 -13.50 -1.98
C GLU A 56 4.45 -13.90 -1.15
N ALA A 57 4.62 -14.82 -0.19
CA ALA A 57 3.54 -15.22 0.72
C ALA A 57 3.02 -14.05 1.57
N HIS A 58 3.92 -13.21 2.11
CA HIS A 58 3.53 -12.01 2.85
C HIS A 58 2.82 -11.00 1.95
N ALA A 59 3.30 -10.76 0.72
CA ALA A 59 2.66 -9.85 -0.22
C ALA A 59 1.24 -10.32 -0.58
N VAL A 60 1.03 -11.62 -0.77
CA VAL A 60 -0.31 -12.18 -1.02
C VAL A 60 -1.21 -11.98 0.20
N HIS A 61 -0.73 -12.29 1.40
CA HIS A 61 -1.48 -12.09 2.64
C HIS A 61 -1.86 -10.62 2.85
N ASP A 62 -0.90 -9.69 2.67
CA ASP A 62 -1.12 -8.25 2.80
C ASP A 62 -2.17 -7.75 1.79
N LEU A 63 -2.16 -8.28 0.56
CA LEU A 63 -3.16 -7.96 -0.45
C LEU A 63 -4.55 -8.51 -0.11
N GLU A 64 -4.62 -9.72 0.44
CA GLU A 64 -5.88 -10.32 0.88
C GLU A 64 -6.48 -9.55 2.05
N ASP A 65 -5.68 -9.22 3.06
CA ASP A 65 -6.08 -8.37 4.19
C ASP A 65 -6.55 -6.99 3.72
N ALA A 66 -5.82 -6.38 2.78
CA ALA A 66 -6.20 -5.10 2.20
C ALA A 66 -7.56 -5.18 1.48
N LYS A 67 -7.83 -6.27 0.75
CA LYS A 67 -9.15 -6.51 0.11
C LYS A 67 -10.26 -6.71 1.14
N GLN A 68 -9.98 -7.40 2.25
CA GLN A 68 -10.96 -7.56 3.33
C GLN A 68 -11.28 -6.22 4.00
N ILE A 69 -10.27 -5.40 4.29
CA ILE A 69 -10.44 -4.05 4.84
C ILE A 69 -11.23 -3.18 3.87
N LYS A 70 -10.90 -3.23 2.57
CA LYS A 70 -11.68 -2.55 1.53
C LYS A 70 -13.17 -2.95 1.58
N GLY A 71 -13.46 -4.25 1.65
CA GLY A 71 -14.85 -4.73 1.73
C GLY A 71 -15.60 -4.19 2.95
N ARG A 72 -14.94 -4.10 4.11
CA ARG A 72 -15.53 -3.51 5.32
C ARG A 72 -15.79 -2.01 5.17
N LEU A 73 -14.83 -1.30 4.58
CA LEU A 73 -14.91 0.14 4.34
C LEU A 73 -15.99 0.53 3.32
N GLU A 74 -16.28 -0.34 2.36
CA GLU A 74 -17.31 -0.11 1.33
C GLU A 74 -18.71 -0.57 1.74
N ALA A 75 -18.80 -1.48 2.72
CA ALA A 75 -20.07 -2.01 3.20
C ALA A 75 -20.85 -1.01 4.07
N ASP A 76 -20.16 -0.33 4.99
CA ASP A 76 -20.80 0.53 5.97
C ASP A 76 -20.73 2.01 5.57
N ALA A 77 -21.89 2.67 5.54
CA ALA A 77 -21.95 4.12 5.40
C ALA A 77 -21.49 4.78 6.71
N VAL A 78 -20.46 5.62 6.61
CA VAL A 78 -19.83 6.24 7.76
C VAL A 78 -20.50 7.58 8.05
N ASN A 79 -21.12 7.71 9.21
CA ASN A 79 -21.76 8.96 9.61
C ASN A 79 -20.71 9.94 10.14
N VAL A 80 -20.65 11.13 9.53
CA VAL A 80 -19.78 12.23 9.97
C VAL A 80 -20.65 13.35 10.52
N SER A 81 -20.61 13.56 11.84
CA SER A 81 -21.38 14.62 12.50
C SER A 81 -20.63 15.95 12.47
N VAL A 82 -21.18 16.95 11.80
CA VAL A 82 -20.56 18.28 11.65
C VAL A 82 -21.59 19.39 11.84
N ARG A 83 -21.14 20.56 12.29
CA ARG A 83 -22.01 21.73 12.47
C ARG A 83 -22.44 22.28 11.11
N ALA A 84 -23.75 22.34 10.88
CA ALA A 84 -24.35 22.87 9.66
C ALA A 84 -25.22 24.10 9.97
N GLY A 85 -25.29 25.03 9.02
CA GLY A 85 -26.16 26.20 9.09
C GLY A 85 -27.55 25.93 8.51
N GLU A 86 -28.43 26.91 8.63
CA GLU A 86 -29.74 26.90 7.96
C GLU A 86 -29.56 26.75 6.44
N GLY A 87 -30.24 25.75 5.85
CA GLY A 87 -30.17 25.45 4.41
C GLY A 87 -29.18 24.33 4.02
N GLY A 88 -28.63 23.59 4.97
CA GLY A 88 -27.86 22.36 4.68
C GLY A 88 -26.42 22.58 4.19
N ARG A 89 -25.94 23.83 4.26
CA ARG A 89 -24.55 24.20 4.01
C ARG A 89 -23.76 24.13 5.31
N LEU A 90 -22.56 23.57 5.25
CA LEU A 90 -21.65 23.50 6.39
C LEU A 90 -21.04 24.86 6.68
N PHE A 91 -20.85 25.20 7.96
CA PHE A 91 -20.09 26.39 8.37
C PHE A 91 -18.61 26.27 7.98
N GLY A 92 -18.10 25.05 7.84
CA GLY A 92 -16.76 24.73 7.36
C GLY A 92 -16.78 23.71 6.21
N ALA A 93 -15.72 22.92 6.10
CA ALA A 93 -15.66 21.76 5.23
C ALA A 93 -15.32 20.52 6.07
N VAL A 94 -15.81 19.35 5.67
CA VAL A 94 -15.37 18.09 6.29
C VAL A 94 -13.89 17.91 5.95
N THR A 95 -13.07 17.81 6.99
CA THR A 95 -11.63 17.63 6.84
C THR A 95 -11.27 16.15 6.83
N VAL A 96 -10.06 15.85 6.35
CA VAL A 96 -9.51 14.49 6.40
C VAL A 96 -9.40 13.96 7.84
N THR A 97 -9.25 14.85 8.82
CA THR A 97 -9.24 14.48 10.25
C THR A 97 -10.60 13.96 10.68
N ASP A 98 -11.69 14.65 10.33
CA ASP A 98 -13.06 14.24 10.69
C ASP A 98 -13.40 12.88 10.06
N VAL A 99 -12.96 12.65 8.82
CA VAL A 99 -13.12 11.35 8.15
C VAL A 99 -12.33 10.24 8.86
N ALA A 100 -11.08 10.51 9.24
CA ALA A 100 -10.25 9.54 9.96
C ALA A 100 -10.84 9.18 11.33
N GLU A 101 -11.41 10.16 12.05
CA GLU A 101 -12.09 9.94 13.33
C GLU A 101 -13.37 9.12 13.17
N ALA A 102 -14.17 9.42 12.15
CA ALA A 102 -15.38 8.65 11.86
C ALA A 102 -15.08 7.19 11.45
N LEU A 103 -14.00 6.98 10.69
CA LEU A 103 -13.49 5.64 10.36
C LEU A 103 -12.98 4.89 11.60
N ALA A 104 -12.28 5.58 12.50
CA ALA A 104 -11.82 4.99 13.75
C ALA A 104 -12.99 4.55 14.66
N ALA A 105 -14.12 5.26 14.63
CA ALA A 105 -15.33 4.88 15.37
C ALA A 105 -15.96 3.56 14.89
N ILE A 106 -15.69 3.16 13.63
CA ILE A 106 -16.14 1.88 13.04
C ILE A 106 -15.07 0.78 13.25
N GLY A 107 -13.96 1.11 13.89
CA GLY A 107 -12.87 0.18 14.22
C GLY A 107 -11.82 0.05 13.12
N VAL A 108 -11.80 0.94 12.12
CA VAL A 108 -10.77 0.97 11.08
C VAL A 108 -9.89 2.21 11.23
N THR A 109 -8.69 2.02 11.77
CA THR A 109 -7.71 3.11 11.90
C THR A 109 -6.93 3.29 10.60
N VAL A 110 -7.06 4.46 9.96
CA VAL A 110 -6.33 4.81 8.73
C VAL A 110 -5.55 6.09 8.93
N ASP A 111 -4.32 6.14 8.40
CA ASP A 111 -3.52 7.36 8.36
C ASP A 111 -4.17 8.40 7.43
N LYS A 112 -4.26 9.65 7.90
CA LYS A 112 -4.78 10.80 7.16
C LYS A 112 -4.11 10.97 5.79
N ARG A 113 -2.83 10.59 5.65
CA ARG A 113 -2.10 10.66 4.37
C ARG A 113 -2.62 9.70 3.30
N ARG A 114 -3.36 8.68 3.70
CA ARG A 114 -3.95 7.68 2.80
C ARG A 114 -5.38 8.04 2.36
N ILE A 115 -5.96 9.08 2.94
CA ILE A 115 -7.33 9.52 2.63
C ILE A 115 -7.24 10.63 1.59
N GLU A 116 -7.93 10.43 0.48
CA GLU A 116 -7.97 11.35 -0.64
C GLU A 116 -9.40 11.87 -0.79
N THR A 117 -9.60 13.11 -0.34
CA THR A 117 -10.85 13.85 -0.49
C THR A 117 -10.70 14.77 -1.70
N GLY A 118 -11.21 14.36 -2.87
CA GLY A 118 -11.00 15.10 -4.12
C GLY A 118 -11.52 16.54 -4.05
N ASN A 119 -12.79 16.72 -3.70
CA ASN A 119 -13.41 18.03 -3.52
C ASN A 119 -13.74 18.28 -2.04
N PRO A 120 -13.56 19.51 -1.51
CA PRO A 120 -13.98 19.85 -0.16
C PRO A 120 -15.49 19.65 0.02
N ILE A 121 -15.88 18.80 0.97
CA ILE A 121 -17.28 18.51 1.28
C ILE A 121 -17.85 19.66 2.13
N LYS A 122 -18.79 20.43 1.57
CA LYS A 122 -19.38 21.64 2.21
C LYS A 122 -20.90 21.58 2.37
N SER A 123 -21.51 20.43 2.10
CA SER A 123 -22.96 20.21 2.22
C SER A 123 -23.26 18.94 3.00
N LEU A 124 -24.43 18.94 3.64
CA LEU A 124 -25.01 17.73 4.21
C LEU A 124 -25.35 16.70 3.11
N GLY A 125 -25.44 15.43 3.49
CA GLY A 125 -25.82 14.33 2.60
C GLY A 125 -24.69 13.34 2.33
N SER A 126 -24.92 12.50 1.32
CA SER A 126 -24.00 11.42 0.94
C SER A 126 -22.86 11.93 0.06
N HIS A 127 -21.63 11.61 0.43
CA HIS A 127 -20.42 11.91 -0.31
C HIS A 127 -19.53 10.68 -0.38
N GLU A 128 -18.65 10.60 -1.37
CA GLU A 128 -17.71 9.49 -1.52
C GLU A 128 -16.28 10.00 -1.32
N VAL A 129 -15.49 9.25 -0.56
CA VAL A 129 -14.08 9.53 -0.30
C VAL A 129 -13.24 8.29 -0.57
N SER A 130 -12.14 8.46 -1.29
CA SER A 130 -11.20 7.40 -1.58
C SER A 130 -10.20 7.23 -0.44
N VAL A 131 -10.01 5.99 -0.01
CA VAL A 131 -9.03 5.61 1.03
C VAL A 131 -8.07 4.58 0.46
N ARG A 132 -6.79 4.91 0.38
CA ARG A 132 -5.73 4.03 -0.10
C ARG A 132 -5.29 3.10 1.03
N VAL A 133 -5.82 1.88 1.07
CA VAL A 133 -5.47 0.89 2.12
C VAL A 133 -4.10 0.26 1.86
N HIS A 134 -3.83 -0.05 0.58
CA HIS A 134 -2.59 -0.65 0.08
C HIS A 134 -2.18 0.06 -1.23
N PRO A 135 -0.91 0.06 -1.67
CA PRO A 135 -0.49 0.66 -2.94
C PRO A 135 -1.35 0.25 -4.15
N GLU A 136 -1.84 -0.99 -4.15
CA GLU A 136 -2.68 -1.55 -5.22
C GLU A 136 -4.19 -1.56 -4.89
N VAL A 137 -4.58 -1.18 -3.66
CA VAL A 137 -5.97 -1.29 -3.19
C VAL A 137 -6.47 0.06 -2.68
N VAL A 138 -7.41 0.64 -3.43
CA VAL A 138 -8.19 1.82 -3.05
C VAL A 138 -9.62 1.41 -2.74
N ALA A 139 -10.12 1.86 -1.60
CA ALA A 139 -11.49 1.66 -1.12
C ALA A 139 -12.30 2.95 -1.29
N GLN A 140 -13.55 2.85 -1.74
CA GLN A 140 -14.47 3.99 -1.83
C GLN A 140 -15.42 4.02 -0.63
N VAL A 141 -15.16 4.90 0.32
CA VAL A 141 -15.97 5.03 1.53
C VAL A 141 -17.13 5.98 1.27
N ARG A 142 -18.36 5.52 1.54
CA ARG A 142 -19.55 6.36 1.55
C ARG A 142 -19.65 7.09 2.88
N LEU A 143 -19.52 8.40 2.85
CA LEU A 143 -19.72 9.28 3.99
C LEU A 143 -21.14 9.83 3.97
N ASN A 144 -21.83 9.75 5.10
CA ASN A 144 -23.10 10.42 5.31
C ASN A 144 -22.89 11.58 6.29
N VAL A 145 -22.96 12.80 5.77
CA VAL A 145 -22.71 14.01 6.54
C VAL A 145 -24.01 14.43 7.21
N VAL A 146 -24.04 14.35 8.54
CA VAL A 146 -25.21 14.67 9.37
C VAL A 146 -24.95 15.92 10.22
N ALA A 147 -26.01 16.71 10.42
CA ALA A 147 -25.94 17.89 11.27
C ALA A 147 -25.74 17.47 12.74
N SER A 148 -24.65 17.92 13.35
CA SER A 148 -24.47 17.84 14.79
C SER A 148 -25.43 18.81 15.47
N LYS A 149 -26.14 18.32 16.49
CA LYS A 149 -27.21 19.03 17.21
C LYS A 149 -26.69 20.26 17.97
#